data_AF-A0A7V9D1V2-F1
#
_entry.id   AF-A0A7V9D1V2-F1
#
_cell.length_a   1.000
_cell.length_b   1.000
_cell.length_c   1.000
_cell.angle_alpha   90.00
_cell.angle_beta   90.00
_cell.angle_gamma   90.00
#
_symmetry.space_group_name_H-M   'P 1'
#
loop_
_entity.id
_entity.type
_entity.pdbx_description
1 polymer ?
#
loop_
_entity_poly.entity_id
_entity_poly.type
_entity_poly.pdbx_seq_one_letter_code
_entity_poly.pdbx_strand_id
1 'polypeptide(L)' 'GRYGEPEDVAGAVAFLVSDAAAYITGQTLNVDGGMVMA' A
#
# COMPACT_ATOMS: atom_id res chain seq x y z
N GLY A 1 -11.83 -12.15 0.41
CA GLY A 1 -10.51 -11.69 0.84
C GLY A 1 -9.61 -12.89 1.03
N ARG A 2 -8.30 -12.72 0.83
CA ARG A 2 -7.25 -13.67 1.25
C ARG A 2 -6.38 -13.01 2.32
N TYR A 3 -5.62 -13.81 3.06
CA TYR A 3 -4.54 -13.24 3.87
C TYR A 3 -3.48 -12.61 2.96
N GLY A 4 -2.97 -11.46 3.41
CA GLY A 4 -1.85 -10.79 2.76
C GLY A 4 -0.58 -11.60 2.92
N GLU A 5 0.28 -11.53 1.90
CA GLU A 5 1.65 -12.02 1.93
C GLU A 5 2.59 -10.81 2.08
N PRO A 6 3.83 -11.00 2.57
CA PRO A 6 4.81 -9.91 2.69
C PRO A 6 4.98 -9.08 1.40
N GLU A 7 4.87 -9.74 0.25
CA GLU A 7 5.00 -9.17 -1.10
C GLU A 7 3.90 -8.14 -1.40
N ASP A 8 2.72 -8.26 -0.81
CA ASP A 8 1.63 -7.29 -1.00
C ASP A 8 2.00 -5.93 -0.39
N VAL A 9 2.60 -5.94 0.80
CA VAL A 9 3.12 -4.73 1.45
C VAL A 9 4.34 -4.21 0.71
N ALA A 10 5.25 -5.09 0.32
CA ALA A 10 6.46 -4.70 -0.42
C ALA A 10 6.12 -4.00 -1.75
N GLY A 11 5.09 -4.48 -2.48
CA GLY A 11 4.60 -3.85 -3.70
C GLY A 11 4.04 -2.45 -3.45
N ALA A 12 3.26 -2.27 -2.38
CA ALA A 12 2.74 -0.96 -2.00
C ALA A 12 3.86 0.04 -1.62
N VAL A 13 4.87 -0.43 -0.89
CA VAL A 13 6.06 0.38 -0.57
C VAL A 13 6.82 0.74 -1.84
N ALA A 14 7.04 -0.24 -2.73
CA ALA A 14 7.72 -0.03 -4.02
C ALA A 14 7.01 1.04 -4.87
N PHE A 15 5.68 1.05 -4.89
CA PHE A 15 4.90 2.12 -5.52
C PHE A 15 5.16 3.48 -4.86
N LEU A 16 5.06 3.57 -3.52
CA LEU A 16 5.23 4.84 -2.80
C LEU A 16 6.64 5.45 -2.95
N VAL A 17 7.67 4.63 -3.16
CA VAL A 17 9.04 5.13 -3.41
C VAL A 17 9.35 5.36 -4.89
N SER A 18 8.42 5.06 -5.80
CA SER A 18 8.60 5.24 -7.23
C SER A 18 8.23 6.65 -7.68
N ASP A 19 8.68 7.05 -8.88
CA ASP A 19 8.31 8.32 -9.52
C ASP A 19 6.79 8.46 -9.73
N ALA A 20 6.06 7.36 -9.83
CA ALA A 20 4.60 7.38 -9.98
C ALA A 20 3.88 7.97 -8.75
N ALA A 21 4.55 7.96 -7.58
CA ALA A 21 4.03 8.53 -6.33
C ALA A 21 4.65 9.90 -6.00
N ALA A 22 5.35 10.57 -6.92
CA ALA A 22 6.15 11.76 -6.63
C ALA A 22 5.39 12.95 -6.01
N TYR A 23 4.07 13.00 -6.14
CA TYR A 23 3.22 14.05 -5.54
C TYR A 23 2.37 13.55 -4.36
N ILE A 24 2.58 12.30 -3.92
CA ILE A 24 1.86 11.69 -2.80
C ILE A 24 2.70 11.87 -1.53
N THR A 25 2.20 12.66 -0.59
CA THR A 25 2.82 12.86 0.72
C THR A 25 1.76 13.07 1.81
N GLY A 26 2.11 12.75 3.06
CA GLY A 26 1.22 12.84 4.21
C GLY A 26 0.03 11.86 4.20
N GLN A 27 0.06 10.85 3.34
CA GLN A 27 -0.99 9.84 3.21
C GLN A 27 -0.59 8.52 3.87
N THR A 28 -1.58 7.82 4.41
CA THR A 28 -1.45 6.43 4.86
C THR A 28 -2.17 5.53 3.88
N LEU A 29 -1.50 4.49 3.39
CA LEU A 29 -2.09 3.50 2.49
C LEU A 29 -2.36 2.21 3.24
N ASN A 30 -3.64 1.84 3.37
CA ASN A 30 -4.05 0.56 3.96
C ASN A 30 -3.83 -0.58 2.96
N VAL A 31 -3.08 -1.60 3.40
CA VAL A 31 -2.81 -2.83 2.64
C VAL A 31 -3.25 -4.02 3.48
N ASP A 32 -4.55 -4.25 3.56
CA ASP A 32 -5.15 -5.24 4.47
C ASP A 32 -6.19 -6.15 3.78
N GLY A 33 -6.31 -6.08 2.46
CA GLY A 33 -7.28 -6.86 1.70
C GLY A 33 -8.74 -6.43 1.92
N GLY A 34 -8.97 -5.21 2.42
CA GLY A 34 -10.30 -4.67 2.71
C GLY A 34 -10.82 -5.07 4.09
N MET A 35 -9.91 -5.33 5.04
CA MET A 35 -10.28 -5.75 6.40
C MET A 35 -10.75 -4.57 7.24
N VAL A 36 -10.15 -3.39 7.05
CA VAL A 36 -10.59 -2.13 7.64
C VAL A 36 -11.15 -1.24 6.54
N MET A 37 -12.36 -0.73 6.75
CA MET A 37 -12.97 0.29 5.89
C MET A 37 -12.89 1.62 6.67
N ALA A 38 -11.88 2.43 6.34
CA ALA A 38 -11.64 3.76 6.90
C ALA A 38 -11.89 4.84 5.84
#